data_AF-A0A7Y9ZB37-F1
#
_entry.id   AF-A0A7Y9ZB37-F1
#
_cell.length_a   1.000
_cell.length_b   1.000
_cell.length_c   1.000
_cell.angle_alpha   90.00
_cell.angle_beta   90.00
_cell.angle_gamma   90.00
#
_symmetry.space_group_name_H-M   'P 1'
#
loop_
_entity.id
_entity.type
_entity.pdbx_description
1 polymer ?
#
loop_
_entity_poly.entity_id
_entity_poly.type
_entity_poly.pdbx_seq_one_letter_code
_entity_poly.pdbx_strand_id
1 'polypeptide(L)'
;MARNAVQLITYADRLAGDLGGLTALMASAPWNGAFGGVHVLPFFTPFDGADAGFDPTDHTSVDPRLGTWGSIGALASQGDVMVDIIVNHVSSSSASFLDWCARGDESPYAGMFLTMSSVFPNGATEADLTTVYRPRPGLPFTPYRVGGKQRFVWTTFTPQQIDIDVSHPAAQDYLNAILEAVAQAGVTMVRLDAVGYAIKTPGTTCFMTDATFDFIADFTAKARARGVEVLVEVHSYFERQIAIGAAVDRVYDFALPPLVLHALGTGDGAPLARWMDIRPVNAMTVLDTHDGIGVIDVGADQTAIDRPGLLTPTQLDALVKQIHQNSGGTSLLATGASASNLDLYQVNCTYFDALGGDENAYLIARAIQFFVPGIPQVYYVGALAGRNDTELLGRTHVGRDINRHYYTSGEVATEVSRPVVAALLELCKFRSTLPVFDGEFAFSHDAEASEMSMKWSAGQSWAVLEVNLARREASITWSHEGAEGQTFDLLASPPSLD
;
A
#
# COMPACT_ATOMS: atom_id res chain seq x y z
N MET A 1 15.60 12.49 4.46
CA MET A 1 14.22 12.16 4.86
C MET A 1 13.30 12.47 3.70
N ALA A 2 12.23 11.70 3.53
CA ALA A 2 11.22 11.94 2.50
C ALA A 2 10.50 13.28 2.75
N ARG A 3 10.21 13.98 1.66
CA ARG A 3 9.48 15.26 1.68
C ARG A 3 8.01 15.01 2.01
N ASN A 4 7.41 15.99 2.69
CA ASN A 4 5.98 16.00 2.99
C ASN A 4 5.13 16.45 1.78
N ALA A 5 5.32 15.78 0.65
CA ALA A 5 4.64 16.03 -0.61
C ALA A 5 3.85 14.78 -1.05
N VAL A 6 2.84 14.97 -1.88
CA VAL A 6 2.04 13.86 -2.41
C VAL A 6 2.94 12.96 -3.27
N GLN A 7 2.82 11.64 -3.08
CA GLN A 7 3.55 10.64 -3.84
C GLN A 7 2.58 9.83 -4.72
N LEU A 8 3.04 9.43 -5.91
CA LEU A 8 2.30 8.51 -6.78
C LEU A 8 2.65 7.06 -6.42
N ILE A 9 1.68 6.13 -6.41
CA ILE A 9 1.97 4.68 -6.43
C ILE A 9 1.67 4.14 -7.82
N THR A 10 2.62 3.48 -8.47
CA THR A 10 2.39 2.95 -9.82
C THR A 10 3.25 1.74 -10.16
N TYR A 11 2.78 0.95 -11.13
CA TYR A 11 3.60 -0.04 -11.81
C TYR A 11 4.41 0.63 -12.92
N ALA A 12 5.65 0.19 -13.11
CA ALA A 12 6.52 0.74 -14.15
C ALA A 12 5.94 0.58 -15.57
N ASP A 13 5.21 -0.50 -15.84
CA ASP A 13 4.66 -0.82 -17.16
C ASP A 13 3.24 -0.33 -17.39
N ARG A 14 2.45 -0.14 -16.32
CA ARG A 14 1.02 0.17 -16.42
C ARG A 14 0.70 1.66 -16.48
N LEU A 15 1.71 2.51 -16.32
CA LEU A 15 1.60 3.95 -16.50
C LEU A 15 2.75 4.45 -17.37
N ALA A 16 2.44 4.75 -18.64
CA ALA A 16 3.41 5.19 -19.64
C ALA A 16 4.48 4.14 -20.05
N GLY A 17 4.23 2.85 -19.81
CA GLY A 17 4.84 1.73 -20.54
C GLY A 17 6.13 1.13 -19.98
N ASP A 18 7.06 1.95 -19.46
CA ASP A 18 8.29 1.48 -18.81
C ASP A 18 8.88 2.56 -17.87
N LEU A 19 10.02 2.28 -17.23
CA LEU A 19 10.66 3.23 -16.29
C LEU A 19 11.09 4.53 -16.98
N GLY A 20 11.44 4.50 -18.26
CA GLY A 20 11.78 5.69 -19.03
C GLY A 20 10.55 6.55 -19.32
N GLY A 21 9.44 5.91 -19.71
CA GLY A 21 8.14 6.55 -19.89
C GLY A 21 7.61 7.16 -18.61
N LEU A 22 7.71 6.44 -17.48
CA LEU A 22 7.35 6.95 -16.16
C LEU A 22 8.20 8.17 -15.76
N THR A 23 9.52 8.10 -15.99
CA THR A 23 10.44 9.22 -15.72
C THR A 23 10.08 10.46 -16.56
N ALA A 24 9.73 10.28 -17.83
CA ALA A 24 9.30 11.38 -18.69
C ALA A 24 7.95 11.96 -18.23
N LEU A 25 7.01 11.11 -17.81
CA LEU A 25 5.71 11.52 -17.29
C LEU A 25 5.88 12.38 -16.03
N MET A 26 6.64 11.90 -15.04
CA MET A 26 6.88 12.60 -13.78
C MET A 26 7.56 13.96 -13.97
N ALA A 27 8.38 14.12 -15.03
CA ALA A 27 9.00 15.40 -15.39
C ALA A 27 8.04 16.38 -16.10
N SER A 28 6.92 15.89 -16.63
CA SER A 28 5.99 16.66 -17.45
C SER A 28 4.87 17.32 -16.64
N ALA A 29 4.35 18.46 -17.12
CA ALA A 29 3.13 19.04 -16.58
C ALA A 29 1.91 18.19 -16.99
N PRO A 30 0.89 18.04 -16.12
CA PRO A 30 0.80 18.61 -14.76
C PRO A 30 1.48 17.78 -13.64
N TRP A 31 2.06 16.61 -13.95
CA TRP A 31 2.57 15.65 -12.95
C TRP A 31 3.71 16.19 -12.09
N ASN A 32 4.64 16.95 -12.68
CA ASN A 32 5.81 17.50 -11.98
C ASN A 32 5.49 18.48 -10.85
N GLY A 33 4.31 19.11 -10.86
CA GLY A 33 3.83 19.96 -9.78
C GLY A 33 2.93 19.22 -8.78
N ALA A 34 2.25 18.16 -9.24
CA ALA A 34 1.32 17.39 -8.42
C ALA A 34 2.04 16.40 -7.48
N PHE A 35 3.11 15.76 -7.94
CA PHE A 35 3.77 14.68 -7.21
C PHE A 35 5.23 15.01 -6.88
N GLY A 36 5.55 15.00 -5.59
CA GLY A 36 6.93 15.15 -5.10
C GLY A 36 7.73 13.86 -5.14
N GLY A 37 7.08 12.71 -5.30
CA GLY A 37 7.74 11.41 -5.37
C GLY A 37 6.87 10.31 -5.97
N VAL A 38 7.44 9.13 -6.08
CA VAL A 38 6.79 7.95 -6.65
C VAL A 38 7.25 6.67 -5.96
N HIS A 39 6.29 5.86 -5.55
CA HIS A 39 6.47 4.45 -5.23
C HIS A 39 6.29 3.64 -6.50
N VAL A 40 7.41 3.09 -6.99
CA VAL A 40 7.42 2.14 -8.10
C VAL A 40 7.26 0.74 -7.52
N LEU A 41 6.12 0.12 -7.83
CA LEU A 41 5.81 -1.27 -7.48
C LEU A 41 6.84 -2.23 -8.11
N PRO A 42 6.93 -3.49 -7.64
CA PRO A 42 8.04 -4.38 -8.00
C PRO A 42 8.30 -4.47 -9.51
N PHE A 43 9.50 -4.04 -9.89
CA PHE A 43 10.00 -4.00 -11.29
C PHE A 43 11.14 -5.01 -11.52
N PHE A 44 11.34 -5.92 -10.57
CA PHE A 44 12.39 -6.92 -10.59
C PHE A 44 12.10 -8.04 -11.58
N THR A 45 13.08 -8.88 -11.89
CA THR A 45 12.89 -9.98 -12.85
C THR A 45 12.17 -11.20 -12.22
N PRO A 46 11.04 -11.68 -12.77
CA PRO A 46 10.16 -11.02 -13.74
C PRO A 46 9.09 -10.14 -13.05
N PHE A 47 8.69 -9.04 -13.70
CA PHE A 47 7.63 -8.16 -13.18
C PHE A 47 6.21 -8.72 -13.42
N ASP A 48 6.07 -9.69 -14.32
CA ASP A 48 4.81 -10.30 -14.75
C ASP A 48 4.71 -11.77 -14.32
N GLY A 49 5.32 -12.09 -13.17
CA GLY A 49 5.25 -13.41 -12.54
C GLY A 49 3.86 -13.76 -12.01
N ALA A 50 3.81 -14.75 -11.12
CA ALA A 50 2.58 -15.25 -10.52
C ALA A 50 1.82 -14.16 -9.72
N ASP A 51 2.53 -13.13 -9.26
CA ASP A 51 1.98 -12.08 -8.42
C ASP A 51 2.43 -10.67 -8.85
N ALA A 52 2.48 -10.42 -10.16
CA ALA A 52 2.75 -9.08 -10.74
C ALA A 52 4.01 -8.40 -10.15
N GLY A 53 5.09 -9.18 -10.00
CA GLY A 53 6.40 -8.71 -9.55
C GLY A 53 6.70 -9.00 -8.08
N PHE A 54 5.72 -9.47 -7.30
CA PHE A 54 5.90 -9.91 -5.92
C PHE A 54 6.48 -11.33 -5.78
N ASP A 55 6.81 -11.99 -6.89
CA ASP A 55 7.52 -13.28 -6.92
C ASP A 55 8.84 -13.22 -7.72
N PRO A 56 9.83 -12.36 -7.36
CA PRO A 56 10.99 -12.22 -8.21
C PRO A 56 11.92 -13.43 -8.13
N THR A 57 12.46 -13.78 -9.31
CA THR A 57 13.53 -14.77 -9.46
C THR A 57 14.90 -14.20 -9.07
N ASP A 58 15.07 -12.88 -9.23
CA ASP A 58 16.25 -12.12 -8.81
C ASP A 58 15.85 -10.67 -8.46
N HIS A 59 15.81 -10.37 -7.15
CA HIS A 59 15.47 -9.02 -6.65
C HIS A 59 16.62 -8.01 -6.80
N THR A 60 17.82 -8.45 -7.20
CA THR A 60 18.95 -7.54 -7.44
C THR A 60 18.99 -7.01 -8.86
N SER A 61 18.10 -7.51 -9.73
CA SER A 61 18.01 -7.12 -11.14
C SER A 61 16.68 -6.44 -11.46
N VAL A 62 16.74 -5.35 -12.22
CA VAL A 62 15.57 -4.76 -12.88
C VAL A 62 15.21 -5.64 -14.07
N ASP A 63 13.91 -5.88 -14.30
CA ASP A 63 13.48 -6.60 -15.50
C ASP A 63 13.93 -5.82 -16.75
N PRO A 64 14.68 -6.44 -17.68
CA PRO A 64 15.26 -5.74 -18.82
C PRO A 64 14.22 -5.17 -19.78
N ARG A 65 12.95 -5.61 -19.69
CA ARG A 65 11.83 -5.03 -20.44
C ARG A 65 11.38 -3.67 -19.88
N LEU A 66 11.67 -3.39 -18.60
CA LEU A 66 11.27 -2.17 -17.91
C LEU A 66 12.39 -1.14 -17.82
N GLY A 67 13.64 -1.58 -17.80
CA GLY A 67 14.81 -0.69 -17.78
C GLY A 67 15.99 -1.25 -16.99
N THR A 68 16.67 -0.37 -16.26
CA THR A 68 17.86 -0.70 -15.45
C THR A 68 17.82 0.04 -14.12
N TRP A 69 18.72 -0.29 -13.19
CA TRP A 69 18.92 0.53 -11.99
C TRP A 69 19.29 1.99 -12.31
N GLY A 70 19.94 2.23 -13.46
CA GLY A 70 20.19 3.60 -13.95
C GLY A 70 18.90 4.35 -14.28
N SER A 71 17.84 3.65 -14.70
CA SER A 71 16.51 4.24 -14.91
C SER A 71 15.87 4.66 -13.58
N ILE A 72 16.01 3.84 -12.53
CA ILE A 72 15.60 4.21 -11.16
C ILE A 72 16.39 5.42 -10.67
N GLY A 73 17.71 5.45 -10.90
CA GLY A 73 18.54 6.61 -10.56
C GLY A 73 18.14 7.89 -11.30
N ALA A 74 17.71 7.79 -12.56
CA ALA A 74 17.19 8.92 -13.31
C ALA A 74 15.88 9.45 -12.68
N LEU A 75 14.98 8.56 -12.26
CA LEU A 75 13.75 8.94 -11.56
C LEU A 75 14.04 9.58 -10.19
N ALA A 76 14.96 8.99 -9.42
CA ALA A 76 15.40 9.50 -8.11
C ALA A 76 16.10 10.87 -8.19
N SER A 77 16.65 11.24 -9.35
CA SER A 77 17.20 12.58 -9.56
C SER A 77 16.14 13.68 -9.66
N GLN A 78 14.87 13.33 -9.89
CA GLN A 78 13.75 14.26 -10.04
C GLN A 78 12.90 14.38 -8.78
N GLY A 79 12.93 13.37 -7.91
CA GLY A 79 12.17 13.41 -6.68
C GLY A 79 12.36 12.17 -5.80
N ASP A 80 11.47 12.02 -4.81
CA ASP A 80 11.58 10.94 -3.84
C ASP A 80 11.13 9.65 -4.52
N VAL A 81 11.96 8.61 -4.49
CA VAL A 81 11.59 7.29 -4.99
C VAL A 81 11.44 6.33 -3.82
N MET A 82 10.36 5.57 -3.86
CA MET A 82 10.10 4.41 -3.03
C MET A 82 10.06 3.15 -3.88
N VAL A 83 10.63 2.06 -3.37
CA VAL A 83 10.58 0.73 -4.00
C VAL A 83 10.30 -0.33 -2.94
N ASP A 84 9.84 -1.50 -3.38
CA ASP A 84 9.63 -2.65 -2.49
C ASP A 84 10.93 -3.42 -2.22
N ILE A 85 11.09 -3.87 -0.98
CA ILE A 85 11.98 -4.98 -0.63
C ILE A 85 11.10 -6.10 -0.09
N ILE A 86 10.97 -7.17 -0.86
CA ILE A 86 10.23 -8.37 -0.49
C ILE A 86 11.15 -9.23 0.37
N VAL A 87 11.00 -9.09 1.69
CA VAL A 87 11.90 -9.73 2.66
C VAL A 87 11.50 -11.16 3.01
N ASN A 88 10.25 -11.53 2.75
CA ASN A 88 9.68 -12.79 3.24
C ASN A 88 9.98 -14.00 2.34
N HIS A 89 10.00 -13.81 1.03
CA HIS A 89 9.98 -14.93 0.08
C HIS A 89 10.67 -14.61 -1.25
N VAL A 90 10.97 -15.66 -2.01
CA VAL A 90 11.50 -15.58 -3.38
C VAL A 90 10.73 -16.49 -4.33
N SER A 91 10.89 -16.32 -5.63
CA SER A 91 10.28 -17.23 -6.62
C SER A 91 10.79 -18.67 -6.47
N SER A 92 9.89 -19.63 -6.68
CA SER A 92 10.23 -21.05 -6.89
C SER A 92 11.06 -21.30 -8.15
N SER A 93 11.22 -20.30 -9.01
CA SER A 93 12.13 -20.32 -10.16
C SER A 93 13.44 -19.57 -9.91
N SER A 94 13.70 -19.10 -8.69
CA SER A 94 14.98 -18.49 -8.31
C SER A 94 16.13 -19.50 -8.41
N ALA A 95 17.31 -19.04 -8.83
CA ALA A 95 18.47 -19.90 -8.99
C ALA A 95 18.88 -20.60 -7.68
N SER A 96 18.75 -19.91 -6.55
CA SER A 96 19.05 -20.45 -5.22
C SER A 96 18.10 -21.57 -4.83
N PHE A 97 16.79 -21.42 -5.08
CA PHE A 97 15.81 -22.46 -4.77
C PHE A 97 15.94 -23.67 -5.67
N LEU A 98 16.17 -23.47 -6.97
CA LEU A 98 16.39 -24.55 -7.93
C LEU A 98 17.65 -25.37 -7.61
N ASP A 99 18.75 -24.70 -7.23
CA ASP A 99 19.98 -25.39 -6.81
C ASP A 99 19.74 -26.20 -5.52
N TRP A 100 19.04 -25.64 -4.54
CA TRP A 100 18.65 -26.36 -3.32
C TRP A 100 17.74 -27.56 -3.63
N CYS A 101 16.76 -27.41 -4.52
CA CYS A 101 15.92 -28.53 -4.95
C CYS A 101 16.73 -29.66 -5.59
N ALA A 102 17.72 -29.32 -6.41
CA ALA A 102 18.56 -30.29 -7.09
C ALA A 102 19.53 -31.02 -6.14
N ARG A 103 20.17 -30.29 -5.23
CA ARG A 103 21.31 -30.77 -4.42
C ARG A 103 20.98 -31.06 -2.97
N GLY A 104 19.84 -30.60 -2.46
CA GLY A 104 19.45 -30.72 -1.06
C GLY A 104 20.51 -30.11 -0.14
N ASP A 105 20.94 -30.89 0.85
CA ASP A 105 21.90 -30.45 1.89
C ASP A 105 23.29 -30.11 1.34
N GLU A 106 23.62 -30.52 0.11
CA GLU A 106 24.89 -30.18 -0.55
C GLU A 106 24.86 -28.79 -1.25
N SER A 107 23.70 -28.14 -1.30
CA SER A 107 23.55 -26.80 -1.86
C SER A 107 24.18 -25.74 -0.94
N PRO A 108 24.85 -24.70 -1.48
CA PRO A 108 25.25 -23.53 -0.68
C PRO A 108 24.05 -22.77 -0.07
N TYR A 109 22.84 -23.02 -0.55
CA TYR A 109 21.60 -22.43 -0.04
C TYR A 109 20.84 -23.37 0.91
N ALA A 110 21.41 -24.51 1.28
CA ALA A 110 20.81 -25.41 2.26
C ALA A 110 20.61 -24.69 3.61
N GLY A 111 19.37 -24.69 4.11
CA GLY A 111 18.97 -23.96 5.32
C GLY A 111 18.38 -22.57 5.05
N MET A 112 18.52 -22.01 3.85
CA MET A 112 17.93 -20.72 3.48
C MET A 112 16.41 -20.79 3.32
N PHE A 113 15.85 -21.93 2.90
CA PHE A 113 14.42 -22.08 2.62
C PHE A 113 13.70 -22.79 3.76
N LEU A 114 12.60 -22.20 4.22
CA LEU A 114 11.84 -22.75 5.33
C LEU A 114 11.06 -23.99 4.91
N THR A 115 11.05 -25.00 5.77
CA THR A 115 10.26 -26.23 5.63
C THR A 115 9.48 -26.48 6.91
N MET A 116 8.46 -27.33 6.84
CA MET A 116 7.76 -27.80 8.04
C MET A 116 8.77 -28.34 9.08
N SER A 117 9.79 -29.09 8.65
CA SER A 117 10.78 -29.67 9.56
C SER A 117 11.84 -28.69 10.06
N SER A 118 12.11 -27.58 9.36
CA SER A 118 13.03 -26.55 9.86
C SER A 118 12.37 -25.71 10.95
N VAL A 119 11.08 -25.39 10.79
CA VAL A 119 10.32 -24.66 11.81
C VAL A 119 9.94 -25.61 12.95
N PHE A 120 9.42 -26.81 12.66
CA PHE A 120 8.97 -27.79 13.64
C PHE A 120 9.87 -29.05 13.65
N PRO A 121 11.09 -28.98 14.22
CA PRO A 121 12.05 -30.08 14.16
C PRO A 121 11.59 -31.34 14.93
N ASN A 122 10.71 -31.18 15.90
CA ASN A 122 10.15 -32.26 16.71
C ASN A 122 8.77 -32.73 16.21
N GLY A 123 8.35 -32.30 15.01
CA GLY A 123 6.99 -32.44 14.52
C GLY A 123 6.07 -31.31 15.00
N ALA A 124 4.89 -31.21 14.39
CA ALA A 124 3.86 -30.22 14.72
C ALA A 124 2.54 -30.94 15.04
N THR A 125 1.84 -30.45 16.07
CA THR A 125 0.47 -30.85 16.38
C THR A 125 -0.54 -30.05 15.56
N GLU A 126 -1.81 -30.46 15.57
CA GLU A 126 -2.90 -29.67 14.97
C GLU A 126 -3.00 -28.27 15.60
N ALA A 127 -2.81 -28.16 16.92
CA ALA A 127 -2.82 -26.88 17.62
C ALA A 127 -1.68 -25.95 17.15
N ASP A 128 -0.49 -26.49 16.91
CA ASP A 128 0.63 -25.69 16.38
C ASP A 128 0.32 -25.14 14.99
N LEU A 129 -0.23 -25.99 14.11
CA LEU A 129 -0.50 -25.63 12.73
C LEU A 129 -1.69 -24.66 12.57
N THR A 130 -2.70 -24.78 13.44
CA THR A 130 -3.88 -23.89 13.44
C THR A 130 -3.63 -22.56 14.16
N THR A 131 -2.57 -22.45 14.96
CA THR A 131 -2.14 -21.18 15.57
C THR A 131 -1.51 -20.23 14.56
N VAL A 132 -0.88 -20.76 13.50
CA VAL A 132 -0.23 -19.95 12.46
C VAL A 132 -1.25 -19.04 11.76
N TYR A 133 -0.98 -17.74 11.74
CA TYR A 133 -1.83 -16.75 11.06
C TYR A 133 -1.76 -16.93 9.54
N ARG A 134 -2.91 -16.77 8.86
CA ARG A 134 -3.03 -17.01 7.41
C ARG A 134 -3.83 -15.90 6.72
N PRO A 135 -3.33 -15.32 5.61
CA PRO A 135 -4.10 -14.42 4.76
C PRO A 135 -5.14 -15.16 3.90
N ARG A 136 -4.89 -16.47 3.66
CA ARG A 136 -5.72 -17.34 2.83
C ARG A 136 -6.02 -18.69 3.48
N PRO A 137 -7.10 -19.40 3.10
CA PRO A 137 -7.38 -20.74 3.60
C PRO A 137 -6.26 -21.74 3.32
N GLY A 138 -6.12 -22.73 4.21
CA GLY A 138 -5.17 -23.82 4.06
C GLY A 138 -3.83 -23.60 4.77
N LEU A 139 -3.10 -24.69 4.97
CA LEU A 139 -1.78 -24.68 5.61
C LEU A 139 -0.74 -23.98 4.72
N PRO A 140 0.29 -23.33 5.30
CA PRO A 140 1.30 -22.60 4.55
C PRO A 140 2.38 -23.54 3.99
N PHE A 141 1.99 -24.67 3.39
CA PHE A 141 2.94 -25.67 2.91
C PHE A 141 2.62 -26.15 1.50
N THR A 142 3.66 -26.24 0.66
CA THR A 142 3.60 -26.85 -0.66
C THR A 142 4.62 -27.99 -0.75
N PRO A 143 4.26 -29.17 -1.30
CA PRO A 143 5.21 -30.25 -1.49
C PRO A 143 6.18 -29.96 -2.65
N TYR A 144 7.48 -30.03 -2.37
CA TYR A 144 8.55 -29.95 -3.36
C TYR A 144 9.51 -31.14 -3.24
N ARG A 145 10.16 -31.51 -4.34
CA ARG A 145 11.23 -32.51 -4.35
C ARG A 145 12.58 -31.81 -4.17
N VAL A 146 13.24 -32.08 -3.05
CA VAL A 146 14.52 -31.51 -2.63
C VAL A 146 15.53 -32.61 -2.37
N GLY A 147 16.67 -32.62 -3.07
CA GLY A 147 17.69 -33.66 -2.94
C GLY A 147 17.13 -35.08 -3.15
N GLY A 148 16.18 -35.22 -4.09
CA GLY A 148 15.49 -36.47 -4.38
C GLY A 148 14.39 -36.88 -3.37
N LYS A 149 14.14 -36.12 -2.31
CA LYS A 149 13.12 -36.42 -1.28
C LYS A 149 11.98 -35.42 -1.32
N GLN A 150 10.76 -35.85 -0.99
CA GLN A 150 9.64 -34.92 -0.80
C GLN A 150 9.84 -34.11 0.50
N ARG A 151 9.51 -32.81 0.44
CA ARG A 151 9.56 -31.85 1.54
C ARG A 151 8.34 -30.94 1.49
N PHE A 152 7.76 -30.63 2.65
CA PHE A 152 6.81 -29.54 2.78
C PHE A 152 7.59 -28.24 2.95
N VAL A 153 7.67 -27.45 1.88
CA VAL A 153 8.30 -26.12 1.87
C VAL A 153 7.27 -25.10 2.31
N TRP A 154 7.70 -24.12 3.11
CA TRP A 154 6.84 -23.06 3.62
C TRP A 154 6.49 -22.07 2.49
N THR A 155 5.19 -21.85 2.29
CA THR A 155 4.64 -20.97 1.25
C THR A 155 3.45 -20.19 1.83
N THR A 156 3.73 -19.01 2.39
CA THR A 156 2.75 -18.16 3.08
C THR A 156 1.69 -17.65 2.10
N PHE A 157 2.13 -17.19 0.94
CA PHE A 157 1.30 -16.70 -0.17
C PHE A 157 1.14 -17.79 -1.21
N THR A 158 1.41 -17.57 -2.50
CA THR A 158 1.27 -18.59 -3.55
C THR A 158 2.25 -19.76 -3.37
N PRO A 159 1.97 -20.94 -3.95
CA PRO A 159 2.93 -22.04 -4.01
C PRO A 159 4.27 -21.65 -4.66
N GLN A 160 4.26 -20.63 -5.54
CA GLN A 160 5.44 -20.11 -6.23
C GLN A 160 6.28 -19.16 -5.37
N GLN A 161 5.75 -18.66 -4.26
CA GLN A 161 6.44 -17.76 -3.32
C GLN A 161 6.99 -18.58 -2.16
N ILE A 162 8.30 -18.84 -2.20
CA ILE A 162 9.01 -19.68 -1.24
C ILE A 162 9.55 -18.83 -0.11
N ASP A 163 9.07 -19.07 1.11
CA ASP A 163 9.54 -18.34 2.29
C ASP A 163 11.00 -18.66 2.64
N ILE A 164 11.76 -17.62 2.93
CA ILE A 164 13.17 -17.73 3.32
C ILE A 164 13.33 -17.59 4.84
N ASP A 165 14.36 -18.23 5.39
CA ASP A 165 14.83 -18.01 6.75
C ASP A 165 15.72 -16.77 6.77
N VAL A 166 15.15 -15.63 7.17
CA VAL A 166 15.86 -14.33 7.21
C VAL A 166 17.02 -14.28 8.21
N SER A 167 17.14 -15.28 9.09
CA SER A 167 18.29 -15.43 10.00
C SER A 167 19.46 -16.15 9.35
N HIS A 168 19.23 -16.87 8.25
CA HIS A 168 20.26 -17.64 7.55
C HIS A 168 21.25 -16.71 6.84
N PRO A 169 22.58 -16.96 6.91
CA PRO A 169 23.59 -16.08 6.29
C PRO A 169 23.34 -15.80 4.80
N ALA A 170 22.96 -16.83 4.02
CA ALA A 170 22.64 -16.64 2.60
C ALA A 170 21.42 -15.72 2.36
N ALA A 171 20.43 -15.74 3.24
CA ALA A 171 19.30 -14.81 3.17
C ALA A 171 19.71 -13.39 3.58
N GLN A 172 20.57 -13.25 4.59
CA GLN A 172 21.09 -11.94 4.99
C GLN A 172 21.94 -11.31 3.88
N ASP A 173 22.82 -12.08 3.25
CA ASP A 173 23.63 -11.63 2.12
C ASP A 173 22.74 -11.17 0.95
N TYR A 174 21.70 -11.95 0.67
CA TYR A 174 20.70 -11.63 -0.34
C TYR A 174 19.97 -10.31 -0.06
N LEU A 175 19.40 -10.16 1.14
CA LEU A 175 18.69 -8.94 1.54
C LEU A 175 19.62 -7.71 1.59
N ASN A 176 20.86 -7.88 2.04
CA ASN A 176 21.87 -6.82 2.03
C ASN A 176 22.25 -6.39 0.61
N ALA A 177 22.35 -7.33 -0.34
CA ALA A 177 22.63 -7.01 -1.74
C ALA A 177 21.51 -6.19 -2.38
N ILE A 178 20.25 -6.52 -2.09
CA ILE A 178 19.08 -5.73 -2.54
C ILE A 178 19.17 -4.32 -1.96
N LEU A 179 19.34 -4.21 -0.64
CA LEU A 179 19.41 -2.92 0.04
C LEU A 179 20.57 -2.05 -0.47
N GLU A 180 21.70 -2.66 -0.81
CA GLU A 180 22.84 -1.96 -1.41
C GLU A 180 22.51 -1.44 -2.82
N ALA A 181 21.89 -2.25 -3.67
CA ALA A 181 21.48 -1.82 -5.02
C ALA A 181 20.47 -0.67 -4.97
N VAL A 182 19.50 -0.76 -4.06
CA VAL A 182 18.50 0.29 -3.80
C VAL A 182 19.16 1.59 -3.36
N ALA A 183 20.08 1.54 -2.39
CA ALA A 183 20.78 2.72 -1.90
C ALA A 183 21.66 3.36 -2.99
N GLN A 184 22.38 2.54 -3.78
CA GLN A 184 23.22 3.03 -4.89
C GLN A 184 22.41 3.69 -6.00
N ALA A 185 21.16 3.27 -6.21
CA ALA A 185 20.24 3.89 -7.15
C ALA A 185 19.62 5.21 -6.66
N GLY A 186 19.94 5.66 -5.43
CA GLY A 186 19.43 6.92 -4.89
C GLY A 186 17.99 6.86 -4.38
N VAL A 187 17.47 5.66 -4.15
CA VAL A 187 16.13 5.47 -3.57
C VAL A 187 16.06 6.08 -2.17
N THR A 188 14.98 6.82 -1.90
CA THR A 188 14.80 7.56 -0.64
C THR A 188 14.09 6.75 0.45
N MET A 189 13.23 5.80 0.06
CA MET A 189 12.45 4.98 0.97
C MET A 189 12.27 3.56 0.43
N VAL A 190 12.15 2.58 1.31
CA VAL A 190 11.74 1.21 0.95
C VAL A 190 10.47 0.83 1.67
N ARG A 191 9.57 0.15 0.95
CA ARG A 191 8.44 -0.58 1.54
C ARG A 191 8.89 -2.01 1.84
N LEU A 192 8.81 -2.45 3.08
CA LEU A 192 9.05 -3.86 3.43
C LEU A 192 7.77 -4.65 3.20
N ASP A 193 7.74 -5.39 2.10
CA ASP A 193 6.60 -6.21 1.73
C ASP A 193 6.54 -7.47 2.60
N ALA A 194 5.33 -7.80 3.08
CA ALA A 194 5.02 -9.00 3.85
C ALA A 194 5.93 -9.22 5.08
N VAL A 195 6.53 -8.16 5.62
CA VAL A 195 7.51 -8.25 6.71
C VAL A 195 6.93 -8.83 7.99
N GLY A 196 5.62 -8.64 8.21
CA GLY A 196 4.91 -9.25 9.34
C GLY A 196 5.02 -10.77 9.40
N TYR A 197 5.27 -11.42 8.26
CA TYR A 197 5.42 -12.87 8.14
C TYR A 197 6.86 -13.36 8.21
N ALA A 198 7.87 -12.48 8.21
CA ALA A 198 9.27 -12.86 7.97
C ALA A 198 9.83 -13.91 8.95
N ILE A 199 9.37 -13.93 10.20
CA ILE A 199 9.86 -14.81 11.26
C ILE A 199 8.84 -15.91 11.60
N LYS A 200 9.29 -17.16 11.57
CA LYS A 200 8.48 -18.34 11.90
C LYS A 200 8.99 -18.98 13.18
N THR A 201 8.17 -18.93 14.24
CA THR A 201 8.52 -19.47 15.56
C THR A 201 7.44 -20.45 16.01
N PRO A 202 7.79 -21.71 16.34
CA PRO A 202 6.83 -22.70 16.84
C PRO A 202 6.03 -22.21 18.05
N GLY A 203 4.74 -22.55 18.09
CA GLY A 203 3.83 -22.16 19.16
C GLY A 203 3.39 -20.69 19.12
N THR A 204 3.72 -19.95 18.07
CA THR A 204 3.28 -18.56 17.86
C THR A 204 2.44 -18.44 16.61
N THR A 205 1.81 -17.27 16.42
CA THR A 205 1.09 -16.94 15.19
C THR A 205 2.00 -16.84 13.96
N CYS A 206 3.32 -16.76 14.14
CA CYS A 206 4.29 -16.46 13.06
C CYS A 206 3.95 -15.16 12.29
N PHE A 207 3.20 -14.25 12.93
CA PHE A 207 2.79 -12.98 12.36
C PHE A 207 2.88 -11.90 13.43
N MET A 208 3.69 -10.88 13.17
CA MET A 208 3.89 -9.74 14.07
C MET A 208 4.25 -10.14 15.51
N THR A 209 5.18 -11.09 15.66
CA THR A 209 5.71 -11.52 16.96
C THR A 209 6.86 -10.62 17.41
N ASP A 210 7.26 -10.66 18.69
CA ASP A 210 8.41 -9.89 19.21
C ASP A 210 9.69 -10.11 18.36
N ALA A 211 9.94 -11.35 17.93
CA ALA A 211 11.08 -11.66 17.05
C ALA A 211 10.95 -11.00 15.65
N THR A 212 9.72 -10.84 15.16
CA THR A 212 9.44 -10.07 13.94
C THR A 212 9.76 -8.58 14.14
N PHE A 213 9.42 -8.01 15.31
CA PHE A 213 9.77 -6.63 15.65
C PHE A 213 11.30 -6.42 15.73
N ASP A 214 12.03 -7.36 16.34
CA ASP A 214 13.49 -7.31 16.39
C ASP A 214 14.11 -7.32 14.97
N PHE A 215 13.60 -8.16 14.08
CA PHE A 215 14.01 -8.19 12.67
C PHE A 215 13.73 -6.86 11.96
N ILE A 216 12.52 -6.30 12.12
CA ILE A 216 12.13 -5.01 11.54
C ILE A 216 13.08 -3.90 12.02
N ALA A 217 13.39 -3.85 13.32
CA ALA A 217 14.25 -2.85 13.91
C ALA A 217 15.70 -2.94 13.37
N ASP A 218 16.26 -4.15 13.28
CA ASP A 218 17.60 -4.38 12.71
C ASP A 218 17.66 -4.00 11.22
N PHE A 219 16.67 -4.43 10.43
CA PHE A 219 16.61 -4.08 9.01
C PHE A 219 16.46 -2.57 8.78
N THR A 220 15.61 -1.92 9.59
CA THR A 220 15.43 -0.47 9.57
C THR A 220 16.72 0.27 9.91
N ALA A 221 17.48 -0.20 10.89
CA ALA A 221 18.78 0.39 11.22
C ALA A 221 19.78 0.25 10.04
N LYS A 222 19.80 -0.90 9.35
CA LYS A 222 20.65 -1.12 8.16
C LYS A 222 20.27 -0.23 6.99
N ALA A 223 18.97 0.02 6.77
CA ALA A 223 18.47 0.91 5.73
C ALA A 223 18.82 2.37 6.04
N ARG A 224 18.58 2.81 7.27
CA ARG A 224 18.92 4.17 7.74
C ARG A 224 20.42 4.46 7.63
N ALA A 225 21.27 3.48 7.93
CA ALA A 225 22.72 3.60 7.76
C ALA A 225 23.16 3.88 6.31
N ARG A 226 22.28 3.58 5.33
CA ARG A 226 22.46 3.87 3.90
C ARG A 226 21.62 5.06 3.41
N GLY A 227 21.00 5.81 4.31
CA GLY A 227 20.18 6.98 3.97
C GLY A 227 18.78 6.66 3.45
N VAL A 228 18.29 5.44 3.65
CA VAL A 228 16.99 4.98 3.15
C VAL A 228 15.99 4.87 4.32
N GLU A 229 14.83 5.52 4.21
CA GLU A 229 13.71 5.36 5.17
C GLU A 229 12.96 4.04 4.97
N VAL A 230 12.32 3.53 6.02
CA VAL A 230 11.54 2.29 5.97
C VAL A 230 10.06 2.53 6.23
N LEU A 231 9.24 2.16 5.24
CA LEU A 231 7.82 1.96 5.37
C LEU A 231 7.54 0.48 5.60
N VAL A 232 6.82 0.18 6.67
CA VAL A 232 6.35 -1.18 6.92
C VAL A 232 4.89 -1.32 6.48
N GLU A 233 4.64 -2.34 5.67
CA GLU A 233 3.30 -2.75 5.30
C GLU A 233 2.80 -3.87 6.22
N VAL A 234 1.70 -3.59 6.91
CA VAL A 234 0.94 -4.57 7.71
C VAL A 234 -0.53 -4.26 7.54
N HIS A 235 -1.30 -5.24 7.09
CA HIS A 235 -2.75 -5.27 7.24
C HIS A 235 -3.09 -6.04 8.51
N SER A 236 -3.67 -5.38 9.50
CA SER A 236 -3.95 -5.98 10.80
C SER A 236 -4.95 -5.17 11.62
N TYR A 237 -5.34 -5.70 12.77
CA TYR A 237 -6.08 -4.95 13.77
C TYR A 237 -5.38 -3.62 14.10
N PHE A 238 -6.11 -2.50 14.04
CA PHE A 238 -5.56 -1.14 14.11
C PHE A 238 -4.61 -0.88 15.29
N GLU A 239 -4.84 -1.47 16.48
CA GLU A 239 -3.93 -1.28 17.62
C GLU A 239 -2.54 -1.91 17.39
N ARG A 240 -2.45 -2.96 16.57
CA ARG A 240 -1.14 -3.50 16.14
C ARG A 240 -0.44 -2.52 15.20
N GLN A 241 -1.18 -1.88 14.27
CA GLN A 241 -0.65 -0.80 13.44
C GLN A 241 -0.06 0.34 14.30
N ILE A 242 -0.78 0.72 15.36
CA ILE A 242 -0.34 1.75 16.31
C ILE A 242 0.95 1.34 17.01
N ALA A 243 1.02 0.11 17.52
CA ALA A 243 2.21 -0.41 18.18
C ALA A 243 3.43 -0.43 17.24
N ILE A 244 3.24 -0.84 15.98
CA ILE A 244 4.29 -0.87 14.97
C ILE A 244 4.76 0.53 14.59
N GLY A 245 3.83 1.49 14.46
CA GLY A 245 4.13 2.88 14.14
C GLY A 245 5.15 3.51 15.09
N ALA A 246 5.20 3.06 16.35
CA ALA A 246 6.20 3.52 17.32
C ALA A 246 7.63 3.01 17.07
N ALA A 247 7.81 1.97 16.26
CA ALA A 247 9.09 1.26 16.08
C ALA A 247 9.76 1.49 14.70
N VAL A 248 9.04 2.06 13.73
CA VAL A 248 9.49 2.21 12.33
C VAL A 248 9.47 3.67 11.86
N ASP A 249 10.10 3.97 10.71
CA ASP A 249 10.00 5.33 10.17
C ASP A 249 8.56 5.65 9.79
N ARG A 250 7.91 4.75 9.04
CA ARG A 250 6.55 4.96 8.51
C ARG A 250 5.68 3.71 8.58
N VAL A 251 4.38 3.93 8.75
CA VAL A 251 3.33 2.91 8.57
C VAL A 251 2.25 3.42 7.61
N TYR A 252 1.57 2.52 6.92
CA TYR A 252 0.37 2.89 6.17
C TYR A 252 -0.80 3.21 7.10
N ASP A 253 -1.60 4.21 6.71
CA ASP A 253 -2.92 4.45 7.29
C ASP A 253 -4.00 3.67 6.52
N PHE A 254 -4.04 2.35 6.74
CA PHE A 254 -5.04 1.48 6.10
C PHE A 254 -6.44 1.57 6.74
N ALA A 255 -6.56 2.19 7.91
CA ALA A 255 -7.87 2.46 8.50
C ALA A 255 -8.58 3.61 7.77
N LEU A 256 -7.84 4.61 7.27
CA LEU A 256 -8.41 5.78 6.62
C LEU A 256 -9.35 5.46 5.43
N PRO A 257 -8.98 4.63 4.43
CA PRO A 257 -9.85 4.37 3.28
C PRO A 257 -11.27 3.90 3.63
N PRO A 258 -11.47 2.80 4.38
CA PRO A 258 -12.81 2.34 4.74
C PRO A 258 -13.55 3.31 5.66
N LEU A 259 -12.85 4.07 6.52
CA LEU A 259 -13.49 5.11 7.35
C LEU A 259 -14.01 6.28 6.54
N VAL A 260 -13.28 6.72 5.51
CA VAL A 260 -13.72 7.80 4.61
C VAL A 260 -14.91 7.33 3.76
N LEU A 261 -14.86 6.10 3.22
CA LEU A 261 -16.01 5.51 2.54
C LEU A 261 -17.24 5.41 3.45
N HIS A 262 -17.05 5.01 4.70
CA HIS A 262 -18.13 4.95 5.69
C HIS A 262 -18.72 6.34 5.97
N ALA A 263 -17.86 7.33 6.24
CA ALA A 263 -18.28 8.69 6.56
C ALA A 263 -19.06 9.34 5.41
N LEU A 264 -18.57 9.25 4.18
CA LEU A 264 -19.26 9.81 2.99
C LEU A 264 -20.49 8.98 2.56
N GLY A 265 -20.49 7.68 2.87
CA GLY A 265 -21.60 6.78 2.57
C GLY A 265 -22.79 6.96 3.51
N THR A 266 -22.55 7.34 4.77
CA THR A 266 -23.57 7.35 5.82
C THR A 266 -23.84 8.72 6.44
N GLY A 267 -22.92 9.68 6.30
CA GLY A 267 -22.93 10.92 7.06
C GLY A 267 -22.37 10.79 8.49
N ASP A 268 -21.99 9.57 8.93
CA ASP A 268 -21.43 9.31 10.26
C ASP A 268 -19.90 9.45 10.27
N GLY A 269 -19.42 10.60 10.76
CA GLY A 269 -18.00 10.89 10.92
C GLY A 269 -17.40 10.37 12.23
N ALA A 270 -18.19 9.81 13.15
CA ALA A 270 -17.72 9.46 14.48
C ALA A 270 -16.61 8.39 14.48
N PRO A 271 -16.64 7.35 13.63
CA PRO A 271 -15.53 6.40 13.53
C PRO A 271 -14.22 7.06 13.04
N LEU A 272 -14.29 7.95 12.06
CA LEU A 272 -13.13 8.69 11.57
C LEU A 272 -12.59 9.65 12.64
N ALA A 273 -13.47 10.32 13.38
CA ALA A 273 -13.09 11.19 14.49
C ALA A 273 -12.32 10.43 15.58
N ARG A 274 -12.81 9.24 15.98
CA ARG A 274 -12.08 8.37 16.93
C ARG A 274 -10.71 7.97 16.40
N TRP A 275 -10.59 7.71 15.10
CA TRP A 275 -9.31 7.37 14.50
C TRP A 275 -8.32 8.54 14.54
N MET A 276 -8.79 9.77 14.33
CA MET A 276 -7.94 10.97 14.42
C MET A 276 -7.29 11.14 15.80
N ASP A 277 -7.95 10.69 16.87
CA ASP A 277 -7.44 10.78 18.24
C ASP A 277 -6.30 9.78 18.54
N ILE A 278 -6.25 8.64 17.86
CA ILE A 278 -5.38 7.50 18.25
C ILE A 278 -4.39 7.06 17.18
N ARG A 279 -4.52 7.56 15.96
CA ARG A 279 -3.71 7.11 14.82
C ARG A 279 -2.22 7.48 14.96
N PRO A 280 -1.31 6.71 14.34
CA PRO A 280 0.10 7.09 14.22
C PRO A 280 0.26 8.36 13.38
N VAL A 281 1.09 9.30 13.84
CA VAL A 281 1.37 10.54 13.11
C VAL A 281 2.41 10.35 12.00
N ASN A 282 3.26 9.33 12.09
CA ASN A 282 4.26 8.98 11.09
C ASN A 282 3.69 8.15 9.92
N ALA A 283 2.48 8.50 9.47
CA ALA A 283 1.76 7.71 8.49
C ALA A 283 2.09 8.07 7.04
N MET A 284 1.97 7.08 6.16
CA MET A 284 1.70 7.26 4.74
C MET A 284 0.19 7.10 4.53
N THR A 285 -0.52 8.15 4.13
CA THR A 285 -1.98 8.08 3.96
C THR A 285 -2.32 7.60 2.56
N VAL A 286 -3.30 6.70 2.43
CA VAL A 286 -3.78 6.15 1.15
C VAL A 286 -5.31 6.15 1.13
N LEU A 287 -5.90 6.08 -0.07
CA LEU A 287 -7.30 5.67 -0.25
C LEU A 287 -7.36 4.37 -1.06
N ASP A 288 -6.61 4.34 -2.15
CA ASP A 288 -6.36 3.18 -2.98
C ASP A 288 -4.89 2.77 -2.93
N THR A 289 -4.68 1.48 -3.14
CA THR A 289 -3.37 0.86 -3.34
C THR A 289 -3.46 -0.06 -4.56
N HIS A 290 -2.41 -0.85 -4.78
CA HIS A 290 -2.42 -1.92 -5.78
C HIS A 290 -3.19 -3.17 -5.33
N ASP A 291 -3.57 -3.27 -4.06
CA ASP A 291 -4.40 -4.34 -3.50
C ASP A 291 -5.86 -3.90 -3.37
N GLY A 292 -6.69 -4.72 -2.71
CA GLY A 292 -8.08 -4.38 -2.44
C GLY A 292 -8.24 -3.46 -1.22
N ILE A 293 -9.44 -2.91 -1.05
CA ILE A 293 -9.78 -2.05 0.09
C ILE A 293 -9.87 -2.90 1.37
N GLY A 294 -8.95 -2.69 2.31
CA GLY A 294 -8.81 -3.45 3.56
C GLY A 294 -9.90 -3.19 4.59
N VAL A 295 -11.03 -3.91 4.50
CA VAL A 295 -12.12 -3.77 5.49
C VAL A 295 -11.78 -4.38 6.86
N ILE A 296 -10.74 -5.21 6.95
CA ILE A 296 -10.25 -5.77 8.22
C ILE A 296 -9.55 -4.75 9.09
N ASP A 297 -8.96 -3.73 8.49
CA ASP A 297 -8.11 -2.77 9.20
C ASP A 297 -8.92 -1.87 10.15
N VAL A 298 -10.24 -1.85 9.98
CA VAL A 298 -11.22 -1.17 10.83
C VAL A 298 -12.17 -2.14 11.56
N GLY A 299 -11.98 -3.45 11.36
CA GLY A 299 -12.78 -4.51 11.96
C GLY A 299 -12.26 -5.01 13.30
N ALA A 300 -13.02 -5.94 13.89
CA ALA A 300 -12.65 -6.59 15.13
C ALA A 300 -11.38 -7.44 14.94
N ASP A 301 -10.66 -7.68 16.04
CA ASP A 301 -9.43 -8.49 16.01
C ASP A 301 -9.73 -9.94 15.61
N GLN A 302 -9.20 -10.39 14.47
CA GLN A 302 -9.43 -11.76 13.99
C GLN A 302 -8.86 -12.84 14.91
N THR A 303 -7.92 -12.49 15.80
CA THR A 303 -7.30 -13.43 16.74
C THR A 303 -7.88 -13.35 18.15
N ALA A 304 -8.86 -12.47 18.41
CA ALA A 304 -9.44 -12.27 19.73
C ALA A 304 -10.93 -11.90 19.66
N ILE A 305 -11.78 -12.68 20.34
CA ILE A 305 -13.25 -12.58 20.25
C ILE A 305 -13.80 -11.25 20.81
N ASP A 306 -13.15 -10.68 21.82
CA ASP A 306 -13.68 -9.53 22.61
C ASP A 306 -12.96 -8.19 22.31
N ARG A 307 -12.39 -8.03 21.12
CA ARG A 307 -11.71 -6.77 20.72
C ARG A 307 -12.42 -6.10 19.54
N PRO A 308 -13.28 -5.10 19.80
CA PRO A 308 -14.03 -4.44 18.74
C PRO A 308 -13.13 -3.62 17.81
N GLY A 309 -13.58 -3.46 16.57
CA GLY A 309 -12.95 -2.58 15.59
C GLY A 309 -13.36 -1.11 15.72
N LEU A 310 -12.85 -0.30 14.80
CA LEU A 310 -13.27 1.10 14.62
C LEU A 310 -14.70 1.17 14.07
N LEU A 311 -15.09 0.19 13.26
CA LEU A 311 -16.45 -0.03 12.80
C LEU A 311 -17.04 -1.28 13.45
N THR A 312 -18.34 -1.23 13.76
CA THR A 312 -19.09 -2.41 14.21
C THR A 312 -19.26 -3.40 13.05
N PRO A 313 -19.50 -4.71 13.34
CA PRO A 313 -19.77 -5.70 12.29
C PRO A 313 -20.91 -5.29 11.35
N THR A 314 -21.98 -4.68 11.89
CA THR A 314 -23.10 -4.19 11.10
C THR A 314 -22.72 -3.02 10.18
N GLN A 315 -21.88 -2.09 10.66
CA GLN A 315 -21.37 -0.99 9.82
C GLN A 315 -20.45 -1.52 8.71
N LEU A 316 -19.62 -2.53 9.00
CA LEU A 316 -18.75 -3.16 8.00
C LEU A 316 -19.53 -3.89 6.92
N ASP A 317 -20.50 -4.71 7.30
CA ASP A 317 -21.37 -5.39 6.35
C ASP A 317 -22.12 -4.39 5.45
N ALA A 318 -22.57 -3.28 6.03
CA ALA A 318 -23.23 -2.20 5.29
C ALA A 318 -22.25 -1.51 4.32
N LEU A 319 -21.02 -1.23 4.76
CA LEU A 319 -19.97 -0.65 3.91
C LEU A 319 -19.65 -1.54 2.71
N VAL A 320 -19.41 -2.84 2.92
CA VAL A 320 -19.13 -3.79 1.84
C VAL A 320 -20.28 -3.86 0.84
N LYS A 321 -21.52 -3.96 1.33
CA LYS A 321 -22.73 -3.94 0.48
C LYS A 321 -22.84 -2.64 -0.31
N GLN A 322 -22.52 -1.50 0.30
CA GLN A 322 -22.56 -0.20 -0.36
C GLN A 322 -21.52 -0.12 -1.48
N ILE A 323 -20.29 -0.61 -1.28
CA ILE A 323 -19.26 -0.67 -2.34
C ILE A 323 -19.75 -1.52 -3.51
N HIS A 324 -20.35 -2.68 -3.24
CA HIS A 324 -20.93 -3.54 -4.27
C HIS A 324 -22.05 -2.84 -5.04
N GLN A 325 -22.93 -2.11 -4.37
CA GLN A 325 -24.00 -1.35 -5.01
C GLN A 325 -23.46 -0.18 -5.84
N ASN A 326 -22.54 0.60 -5.28
CA ASN A 326 -21.92 1.77 -5.94
C ASN A 326 -21.18 1.39 -7.21
N SER A 327 -20.46 0.27 -7.18
CA SER A 327 -19.74 -0.27 -8.35
C SER A 327 -20.65 -0.95 -9.39
N GLY A 328 -21.98 -0.89 -9.25
CA GLY A 328 -22.92 -1.57 -10.13
C GLY A 328 -22.79 -3.10 -10.12
N GLY A 329 -22.28 -3.67 -9.01
CA GLY A 329 -22.05 -5.09 -8.83
C GLY A 329 -20.71 -5.60 -9.37
N THR A 330 -19.89 -4.77 -10.01
CA THR A 330 -18.61 -5.22 -10.61
C THR A 330 -17.60 -5.69 -9.56
N SER A 331 -17.56 -5.06 -8.39
CA SER A 331 -16.69 -5.50 -7.29
C SER A 331 -17.04 -6.89 -6.71
N LEU A 332 -18.30 -7.34 -6.84
CA LEU A 332 -18.69 -8.72 -6.45
C LEU A 332 -18.03 -9.78 -7.33
N LEU A 333 -17.77 -9.44 -8.60
CA LEU A 333 -17.10 -10.34 -9.55
C LEU A 333 -15.62 -10.54 -9.18
N ALA A 334 -15.02 -9.54 -8.54
CA ALA A 334 -13.59 -9.53 -8.21
C ALA A 334 -13.29 -9.95 -6.76
N THR A 335 -14.25 -9.83 -5.84
CA THR A 335 -14.00 -9.97 -4.40
C THR A 335 -14.18 -11.41 -3.90
N GLY A 336 -13.36 -11.81 -2.92
CA GLY A 336 -13.50 -13.08 -2.22
C GLY A 336 -13.26 -14.30 -3.13
N ALA A 337 -14.13 -15.30 -3.05
CA ALA A 337 -13.98 -16.54 -3.82
C ALA A 337 -14.39 -16.41 -5.31
N SER A 338 -14.90 -15.25 -5.73
CA SER A 338 -15.34 -15.02 -7.12
C SER A 338 -14.18 -14.93 -8.12
N ALA A 339 -12.96 -14.66 -7.64
CA ALA A 339 -11.74 -14.55 -8.44
C ALA A 339 -10.52 -15.10 -7.67
N SER A 340 -9.37 -15.19 -8.32
CA SER A 340 -8.11 -15.53 -7.64
C SER A 340 -7.69 -14.37 -6.74
N ASN A 341 -7.69 -14.60 -5.42
CA ASN A 341 -7.37 -13.62 -4.39
C ASN A 341 -6.41 -14.21 -3.35
N LEU A 342 -5.43 -13.39 -2.94
CA LEU A 342 -4.56 -13.69 -1.81
C LEU A 342 -5.27 -13.39 -0.49
N ASP A 343 -6.03 -12.30 -0.44
CA ASP A 343 -6.74 -11.86 0.76
C ASP A 343 -8.26 -11.91 0.55
N LEU A 344 -8.93 -12.77 1.31
CA LEU A 344 -10.39 -12.90 1.25
C LEU A 344 -11.13 -11.74 1.94
N TYR A 345 -10.39 -10.85 2.60
CA TYR A 345 -10.95 -9.82 3.47
C TYR A 345 -10.74 -8.39 2.97
N GLN A 346 -10.34 -8.24 1.71
CA GLN A 346 -10.29 -6.97 1.02
C GLN A 346 -11.40 -6.92 -0.03
N VAL A 347 -11.92 -5.72 -0.31
CA VAL A 347 -12.89 -5.51 -1.40
C VAL A 347 -12.16 -5.03 -2.63
N ASN A 348 -12.16 -5.82 -3.71
CA ASN A 348 -11.52 -5.46 -4.96
C ASN A 348 -12.41 -4.50 -5.75
N CYS A 349 -12.04 -3.23 -5.75
CA CYS A 349 -12.74 -2.14 -6.42
C CYS A 349 -11.77 -0.95 -6.57
N THR A 350 -11.86 -0.22 -7.67
CA THR A 350 -11.29 1.13 -7.71
C THR A 350 -11.97 1.99 -6.65
N TYR A 351 -11.22 2.88 -6.01
CA TYR A 351 -11.79 3.74 -4.98
C TYR A 351 -12.82 4.72 -5.56
N PHE A 352 -12.65 5.12 -6.82
CA PHE A 352 -13.62 5.95 -7.54
C PHE A 352 -14.98 5.25 -7.71
N ASP A 353 -15.01 4.00 -8.17
CA ASP A 353 -16.26 3.24 -8.26
C ASP A 353 -16.79 2.77 -6.90
N ALA A 354 -15.94 2.65 -5.87
CA ALA A 354 -16.41 2.44 -4.50
C ALA A 354 -17.27 3.60 -3.99
N LEU A 355 -17.05 4.81 -4.52
CA LEU A 355 -17.89 6.01 -4.31
C LEU A 355 -18.98 6.18 -5.38
N GLY A 356 -19.15 5.22 -6.29
CA GLY A 356 -20.16 5.26 -7.36
C GLY A 356 -19.75 6.12 -8.55
N GLY A 357 -18.47 6.47 -8.67
CA GLY A 357 -17.98 7.40 -9.68
C GLY A 357 -18.45 8.83 -9.50
N ASP A 358 -18.80 9.19 -8.27
CA ASP A 358 -19.16 10.55 -7.86
C ASP A 358 -17.87 11.39 -7.77
N GLU A 359 -17.68 12.27 -8.75
CA GLU A 359 -16.48 13.14 -8.88
C GLU A 359 -16.30 14.05 -7.66
N ASN A 360 -17.39 14.58 -7.12
CA ASN A 360 -17.35 15.46 -5.97
C ASN A 360 -17.01 14.67 -4.70
N ALA A 361 -17.68 13.55 -4.44
CA ALA A 361 -17.37 12.70 -3.30
C ALA A 361 -15.91 12.19 -3.33
N TYR A 362 -15.38 11.91 -4.53
CA TYR A 362 -14.00 11.49 -4.71
C TYR A 362 -12.98 12.58 -4.38
N LEU A 363 -13.22 13.81 -4.83
CA LEU A 363 -12.37 14.96 -4.48
C LEU A 363 -12.45 15.30 -2.99
N ILE A 364 -13.62 15.17 -2.37
CA ILE A 364 -13.78 15.32 -0.91
C ILE A 364 -12.98 14.25 -0.17
N ALA A 365 -13.05 12.98 -0.60
CA ALA A 365 -12.27 11.91 0.00
C ALA A 365 -10.76 12.19 -0.09
N ARG A 366 -10.27 12.71 -1.22
CA ARG A 366 -8.86 13.11 -1.41
C ARG A 366 -8.48 14.32 -0.57
N ALA A 367 -9.35 15.32 -0.45
CA ALA A 367 -9.13 16.46 0.42
C ALA A 367 -9.00 16.01 1.89
N ILE A 368 -9.89 15.12 2.36
CA ILE A 368 -9.77 14.49 3.68
C ILE A 368 -8.42 13.79 3.82
N GLN A 369 -8.04 12.95 2.85
CA GLN A 369 -6.74 12.25 2.86
C GLN A 369 -5.55 13.21 2.99
N PHE A 370 -5.58 14.32 2.26
CA PHE A 370 -4.46 15.27 2.20
C PHE A 370 -4.36 16.15 3.45
N PHE A 371 -5.48 16.42 4.12
CA PHE A 371 -5.49 17.17 5.38
C PHE A 371 -5.20 16.29 6.61
N VAL A 372 -5.36 14.97 6.54
CA VAL A 372 -4.93 14.06 7.62
C VAL A 372 -3.40 14.05 7.75
N PRO A 373 -2.83 14.09 8.98
CA PRO A 373 -1.38 14.05 9.18
C PRO A 373 -0.71 12.81 8.58
N GLY A 374 0.31 13.04 7.74
CA GLY A 374 1.05 12.00 7.05
C GLY A 374 1.46 12.43 5.65
N ILE A 375 2.28 11.62 4.99
CA ILE A 375 2.67 11.82 3.60
C ILE A 375 1.62 11.13 2.71
N PRO A 376 0.86 11.86 1.87
CA PRO A 376 -0.17 11.24 1.07
C PRO A 376 0.39 10.47 -0.12
N GLN A 377 -0.17 9.30 -0.37
CA GLN A 377 0.05 8.51 -1.57
C GLN A 377 -1.24 8.38 -2.38
N VAL A 378 -1.15 8.62 -3.68
CA VAL A 378 -2.24 8.45 -4.64
C VAL A 378 -1.85 7.34 -5.61
N TYR A 379 -2.65 6.28 -5.66
CA TYR A 379 -2.42 5.21 -6.62
C TYR A 379 -2.80 5.62 -8.04
N TYR A 380 -2.06 5.16 -9.06
CA TYR A 380 -2.17 5.70 -10.42
C TYR A 380 -3.55 5.57 -11.06
N VAL A 381 -4.31 4.51 -10.75
CA VAL A 381 -5.71 4.38 -11.19
C VAL A 381 -6.54 5.49 -10.57
N GLY A 382 -6.38 5.76 -9.28
CA GLY A 382 -6.99 6.90 -8.61
C GLY A 382 -6.52 8.26 -9.11
N ALA A 383 -5.24 8.42 -9.44
CA ALA A 383 -4.70 9.65 -10.00
C ALA A 383 -5.40 10.05 -11.31
N LEU A 384 -5.94 9.07 -12.05
CA LEU A 384 -6.71 9.26 -13.27
C LEU A 384 -8.23 9.08 -13.07
N ALA A 385 -8.71 9.03 -11.81
CA ALA A 385 -10.10 8.74 -11.48
C ALA A 385 -10.66 7.55 -12.29
N GLY A 386 -9.87 6.48 -12.33
CA GLY A 386 -10.11 5.29 -13.12
C GLY A 386 -11.29 4.47 -12.63
N ARG A 387 -11.91 3.75 -13.55
CA ARG A 387 -13.05 2.86 -13.33
C ARG A 387 -12.57 1.41 -13.19
N ASN A 388 -13.43 0.55 -12.66
CA ASN A 388 -13.22 -0.88 -12.57
C ASN A 388 -12.95 -1.49 -13.95
N ASP A 389 -11.80 -2.13 -14.10
CA ASP A 389 -11.40 -2.81 -15.34
C ASP A 389 -11.94 -4.24 -15.37
N THR A 390 -13.21 -4.36 -15.76
CA THR A 390 -13.84 -5.68 -15.92
C THR A 390 -13.29 -6.49 -17.09
N GLU A 391 -12.67 -5.83 -18.08
CA GLU A 391 -12.07 -6.52 -19.23
C GLU A 391 -10.79 -7.24 -18.81
N LEU A 392 -9.90 -6.54 -18.10
CA LEU A 392 -8.69 -7.15 -17.56
C LEU A 392 -9.02 -8.24 -16.56
N LEU A 393 -9.96 -8.01 -15.64
CA LEU A 393 -10.47 -9.06 -14.73
C LEU A 393 -10.98 -10.29 -15.52
N GLY A 394 -11.75 -10.08 -16.58
CA GLY A 394 -12.27 -11.16 -17.41
C GLY A 394 -11.19 -11.95 -18.15
N ARG A 395 -10.04 -11.31 -18.44
CA ARG A 395 -8.89 -11.93 -19.11
C ARG A 395 -7.95 -12.65 -18.15
N THR A 396 -7.69 -12.10 -16.96
CA THR A 396 -6.68 -12.63 -16.03
C THR A 396 -7.28 -13.49 -14.93
N HIS A 397 -8.55 -13.28 -14.59
CA HIS A 397 -9.24 -13.89 -13.45
C HIS A 397 -8.59 -13.60 -12.08
N VAL A 398 -7.73 -12.58 -12.01
CA VAL A 398 -7.14 -12.07 -10.77
C VAL A 398 -8.02 -10.95 -10.24
N GLY A 399 -8.54 -11.08 -9.01
CA GLY A 399 -9.52 -10.13 -8.47
C GLY A 399 -8.99 -8.70 -8.43
N ARG A 400 -7.75 -8.52 -7.98
CA ARG A 400 -7.07 -7.22 -7.86
C ARG A 400 -6.86 -6.53 -9.22
N ASP A 401 -6.89 -7.26 -10.33
CA ASP A 401 -6.72 -6.67 -11.67
C ASP A 401 -7.86 -5.72 -12.07
N ILE A 402 -9.01 -5.77 -11.37
CA ILE A 402 -10.08 -4.78 -11.54
C ILE A 402 -9.63 -3.34 -11.24
N ASN A 403 -8.58 -3.17 -10.42
CA ASN A 403 -8.02 -1.88 -10.00
C ASN A 403 -6.56 -1.72 -10.50
N ARG A 404 -6.27 -2.19 -11.71
CA ARG A 404 -4.87 -2.44 -12.14
C ARG A 404 -4.70 -2.27 -13.66
N HIS A 405 -5.49 -1.33 -14.21
CA HIS A 405 -5.58 -1.00 -15.64
C HIS A 405 -4.22 -0.61 -16.26
N TYR A 406 -4.06 -0.81 -17.57
CA TYR A 406 -2.85 -0.45 -18.31
C TYR A 406 -3.06 0.85 -19.10
N TYR A 407 -2.66 1.98 -18.51
CA TYR A 407 -2.79 3.29 -19.16
C TYR A 407 -1.66 3.53 -20.16
N THR A 408 -2.02 3.61 -21.44
CA THR A 408 -1.10 4.05 -22.49
C THR A 408 -0.82 5.55 -22.38
N SER A 409 0.31 6.04 -22.89
CA SER A 409 0.62 7.48 -22.85
C SER A 409 -0.46 8.34 -23.52
N GLY A 410 -1.13 7.82 -24.57
CA GLY A 410 -2.23 8.52 -25.24
C GLY A 410 -3.51 8.56 -24.40
N GLU A 411 -3.79 7.49 -23.64
CA GLU A 411 -4.89 7.46 -22.69
C GLU A 411 -4.63 8.39 -21.52
N VAL A 412 -3.43 8.37 -20.93
CA VAL A 412 -3.02 9.33 -19.88
C VAL A 412 -3.24 10.76 -20.34
N ALA A 413 -2.81 11.12 -21.56
CA ALA A 413 -3.00 12.46 -22.11
C ALA A 413 -4.47 12.86 -22.29
N THR A 414 -5.37 11.88 -22.46
CA THR A 414 -6.81 12.10 -22.53
C THR A 414 -7.40 12.25 -21.13
N GLU A 415 -7.06 11.34 -20.22
CA GLU A 415 -7.61 11.28 -18.86
C GLU A 415 -7.24 12.51 -18.03
N VAL A 416 -6.04 13.07 -18.19
CA VAL A 416 -5.62 14.31 -17.50
C VAL A 416 -6.48 15.53 -17.86
N SER A 417 -7.24 15.48 -18.97
CA SER A 417 -8.15 16.55 -19.37
C SER A 417 -9.54 16.45 -18.72
N ARG A 418 -9.86 15.33 -18.06
CA ARG A 418 -11.13 15.18 -17.35
C ARG A 418 -11.18 16.16 -16.17
N PRO A 419 -12.30 16.87 -15.93
CA PRO A 419 -12.40 17.86 -14.86
C PRO A 419 -11.98 17.33 -13.49
N VAL A 420 -12.45 16.14 -13.09
CA VAL A 420 -12.09 15.51 -11.81
C VAL A 420 -10.60 15.20 -11.69
N VAL A 421 -9.94 14.82 -12.78
CA VAL A 421 -8.50 14.50 -12.79
C VAL A 421 -7.69 15.78 -12.71
N ALA A 422 -8.02 16.78 -13.52
CA ALA A 422 -7.38 18.10 -13.45
C ALA A 422 -7.51 18.72 -12.05
N ALA A 423 -8.72 18.66 -11.45
CA ALA A 423 -8.97 19.13 -10.10
C ALA A 423 -8.15 18.37 -9.04
N LEU A 424 -8.04 17.04 -9.16
CA LEU A 424 -7.21 16.24 -8.26
C LEU A 424 -5.73 16.64 -8.35
N LEU A 425 -5.21 16.88 -9.56
CA LEU A 425 -3.80 17.24 -9.76
C LEU A 425 -3.49 18.63 -9.19
N GLU A 426 -4.40 19.59 -9.31
CA GLU A 426 -4.29 20.89 -8.63
C GLU A 426 -4.37 20.73 -7.10
N LEU A 427 -5.26 19.88 -6.59
CA LEU A 427 -5.33 19.58 -5.16
C LEU A 427 -4.04 18.92 -4.64
N CYS A 428 -3.42 18.03 -5.42
CA CYS A 428 -2.11 17.44 -5.12
C CYS A 428 -1.00 18.50 -5.10
N LYS A 429 -1.00 19.42 -6.08
CA LYS A 429 -0.07 20.56 -6.14
C LYS A 429 -0.24 21.47 -4.92
N PHE A 430 -1.48 21.82 -4.57
CA PHE A 430 -1.82 22.60 -3.37
C PHE A 430 -1.26 21.94 -2.10
N ARG A 431 -1.51 20.63 -1.93
CA ARG A 431 -1.00 19.86 -0.77
C ARG A 431 0.52 19.77 -0.71
N SER A 432 1.19 19.70 -1.86
CA SER A 432 2.64 19.52 -1.94
C SER A 432 3.44 20.82 -1.83
N THR A 433 2.80 21.97 -2.06
CA THR A 433 3.49 23.27 -2.16
C THR A 433 3.24 24.18 -0.97
N LEU A 434 2.11 24.05 -0.28
CA LEU A 434 1.77 24.92 0.84
C LEU A 434 2.53 24.50 2.13
N PRO A 435 3.43 25.34 2.69
CA PRO A 435 4.26 24.97 3.84
C PRO A 435 3.48 24.73 5.15
N VAL A 436 2.20 25.10 5.20
CA VAL A 436 1.35 24.93 6.40
C VAL A 436 1.21 23.47 6.81
N PHE A 437 1.35 22.53 5.87
CA PHE A 437 1.24 21.10 6.12
C PHE A 437 2.44 20.51 6.88
N ASP A 438 3.49 21.31 7.14
CA ASP A 438 4.58 21.00 8.07
C ASP A 438 4.36 21.60 9.47
N GLY A 439 3.20 22.24 9.69
CA GLY A 439 2.86 22.97 10.91
C GLY A 439 2.07 22.16 11.95
N GLU A 440 1.25 22.87 12.70
CA GLU A 440 0.37 22.29 13.72
C GLU A 440 -0.97 21.89 13.09
N PHE A 441 -1.44 20.68 13.44
CA PHE A 441 -2.72 20.14 12.99
C PHE A 441 -3.77 20.21 14.10
N ALA A 442 -5.00 20.57 13.72
CA ALA A 442 -6.18 20.49 14.58
C ALA A 442 -7.35 19.85 13.83
N PHE A 443 -8.13 19.04 14.54
CA PHE A 443 -9.31 18.36 14.03
C PHE A 443 -10.51 18.61 14.95
N SER A 444 -11.69 18.79 14.36
CA SER A 444 -12.97 18.82 15.09
C SER A 444 -14.06 18.13 14.30
N HIS A 445 -15.02 17.52 15.01
CA HIS A 445 -16.17 16.84 14.44
C HIS A 445 -17.44 17.18 15.22
N ASP A 446 -18.49 17.58 14.50
CA ASP A 446 -19.84 17.78 15.01
C ASP A 446 -20.74 16.65 14.48
N ALA A 447 -21.09 15.73 15.38
CA ALA A 447 -21.91 14.57 15.06
C ALA A 447 -23.37 14.93 14.75
N GLU A 448 -23.90 16.02 15.31
CA GLU A 448 -25.29 16.44 15.08
C GLU A 448 -25.43 17.12 13.72
N ALA A 449 -24.42 17.90 13.32
CA ALA A 449 -24.38 18.57 12.01
C ALA A 449 -23.84 17.67 10.87
N SER A 450 -23.27 16.50 11.20
CA SER A 450 -22.48 15.66 10.27
C SER A 450 -21.34 16.45 9.62
N GLU A 451 -20.64 17.26 10.41
CA GLU A 451 -19.60 18.17 9.95
C GLU A 451 -18.23 17.83 10.56
N MET A 452 -17.17 18.05 9.79
CA MET A 452 -15.80 17.97 10.28
C MET A 452 -14.96 19.13 9.74
N SER A 453 -13.98 19.52 10.54
CA SER A 453 -12.98 20.53 10.18
C SER A 453 -11.58 20.00 10.43
N MET A 454 -10.69 20.23 9.47
CA MET A 454 -9.27 19.92 9.55
C MET A 454 -8.48 21.20 9.29
N LYS A 455 -7.65 21.61 10.23
CA LYS A 455 -6.87 22.83 10.15
C LYS A 455 -5.38 22.54 10.28
N TRP A 456 -4.61 23.13 9.38
CA TRP A 456 -3.17 23.26 9.48
C TRP A 456 -2.78 24.71 9.71
N SER A 457 -1.79 24.96 10.56
CA SER A 457 -1.23 26.30 10.78
C SER A 457 0.27 26.30 10.99
N ALA A 458 0.95 27.24 10.34
CA ALA A 458 2.37 27.49 10.49
C ALA A 458 2.64 29.01 10.54
N GLY A 459 2.95 29.53 11.73
CA GLY A 459 3.10 30.97 11.94
C GLY A 459 1.79 31.72 11.64
N GLN A 460 1.82 32.61 10.65
CA GLN A 460 0.64 33.35 10.18
C GLN A 460 -0.13 32.66 9.05
N SER A 461 0.46 31.63 8.43
CA SER A 461 -0.18 30.87 7.35
C SER A 461 -1.06 29.76 7.92
N TRP A 462 -2.16 29.45 7.24
CA TRP A 462 -3.09 28.41 7.65
C TRP A 462 -3.86 27.85 6.45
N ALA A 463 -4.38 26.63 6.58
CA ALA A 463 -5.35 26.04 5.67
C ALA A 463 -6.42 25.29 6.47
N VAL A 464 -7.68 25.43 6.09
CA VAL A 464 -8.83 24.78 6.72
C VAL A 464 -9.64 24.07 5.65
N LEU A 465 -9.89 22.78 5.86
CA LEU A 465 -10.87 21.99 5.14
C LEU A 465 -12.10 21.85 6.03
N GLU A 466 -13.27 22.25 5.54
CA GLU A 466 -14.56 21.96 6.16
C GLU A 466 -15.34 20.98 5.28
N VAL A 467 -15.93 19.94 5.88
CA VAL A 467 -16.70 18.93 5.15
C VAL A 467 -18.03 18.69 5.85
N ASN A 468 -19.12 18.79 5.11
CA ASN A 468 -20.43 18.28 5.52
C ASN A 468 -20.64 16.90 4.88
N LEU A 469 -20.57 15.85 5.70
CA LEU A 469 -20.59 14.46 5.25
C LEU A 469 -21.95 14.05 4.68
N ALA A 470 -23.04 14.51 5.30
CA ALA A 470 -24.40 14.15 4.90
C ALA A 470 -24.77 14.76 3.53
N ARG A 471 -24.32 16.00 3.27
CA ARG A 471 -24.54 16.70 2.00
C ARG A 471 -23.44 16.43 0.97
N ARG A 472 -22.31 15.83 1.39
CA ARG A 472 -21.09 15.67 0.59
C ARG A 472 -20.65 16.99 -0.02
N GLU A 473 -20.54 18.00 0.82
CA GLU A 473 -20.02 19.31 0.43
C GLU A 473 -18.71 19.55 1.17
N ALA A 474 -17.74 20.19 0.51
CA ALA A 474 -16.50 20.61 1.16
C ALA A 474 -16.07 21.99 0.71
N SER A 475 -15.43 22.73 1.61
CA SER A 475 -14.77 23.99 1.33
C SER A 475 -13.32 23.93 1.80
N ILE A 476 -12.44 24.63 1.08
CA ILE A 476 -11.07 24.85 1.54
C ILE A 476 -10.84 26.35 1.59
N THR A 477 -10.40 26.85 2.73
CA THR A 477 -9.95 28.23 2.91
C THR A 477 -8.48 28.22 3.36
N TRP A 478 -7.69 29.17 2.91
CA TRP A 478 -6.28 29.23 3.26
C TRP A 478 -5.73 30.65 3.26
N SER A 479 -4.63 30.84 3.97
CA SER A 479 -3.80 32.04 3.94
C SER A 479 -2.32 31.66 3.85
N HIS A 480 -1.61 32.28 2.91
CA HIS A 480 -0.17 32.12 2.77
C HIS A 480 0.48 33.42 2.29
N GLU A 481 1.55 33.84 2.98
CA GLU A 481 2.28 35.09 2.70
C GLU A 481 1.38 36.34 2.59
N GLY A 482 0.25 36.35 3.32
CA GLY A 482 -0.72 37.45 3.31
C GLY A 482 -1.74 37.41 2.17
N ALA A 483 -1.66 36.43 1.26
CA ALA A 483 -2.73 36.13 0.31
C ALA A 483 -3.73 35.14 0.94
N GLU A 484 -5.02 35.41 0.79
CA GLU A 484 -6.09 34.51 1.21
C GLU A 484 -6.82 33.94 0.00
N GLY A 485 -7.19 32.66 0.07
CA GLY A 485 -7.95 31.98 -0.96
C GLY A 485 -9.05 31.12 -0.36
N GLN A 486 -10.06 30.84 -1.18
CA GLN A 486 -11.18 29.99 -0.81
C GLN A 486 -11.74 29.25 -2.01
N THR A 487 -12.24 28.04 -1.78
CA THR A 487 -13.07 27.29 -2.72
C THR A 487 -14.21 26.61 -1.97
N PHE A 488 -15.37 26.54 -2.61
CA PHE A 488 -16.56 25.82 -2.15
C PHE A 488 -16.95 24.69 -3.12
N ASP A 489 -16.16 24.49 -4.18
CA ASP A 489 -16.36 23.47 -5.20
C ASP A 489 -14.98 23.02 -5.69
N LEU A 490 -14.52 21.89 -5.15
CA LEU A 490 -13.22 21.33 -5.47
C LEU A 490 -13.11 20.89 -6.93
N LEU A 491 -14.23 20.64 -7.61
CA LEU A 491 -14.27 20.18 -9.00
C LEU A 491 -14.20 21.37 -9.96
N ALA A 492 -15.07 22.37 -9.77
CA ALA A 492 -15.17 23.52 -10.67
C ALA A 492 -14.08 24.57 -10.42
N SER A 493 -13.57 24.65 -9.19
CA SER A 493 -12.58 25.64 -8.77
C SER A 493 -11.65 25.05 -7.72
N PRO A 494 -10.80 24.06 -8.08
CA PRO A 494 -9.83 23.48 -7.16
C PRO A 494 -8.92 24.57 -6.55
N PRO A 495 -8.42 24.36 -5.32
CA PRO A 495 -7.55 25.35 -4.69
C PRO A 495 -6.26 25.52 -5.51
N SER A 496 -5.90 26.76 -5.82
CA SER A 496 -4.68 27.11 -6.53
C SER A 496 -3.94 28.23 -5.79
N LEU A 497 -2.61 28.18 -5.80
CA LEU A 497 -1.74 29.22 -5.22
C LEU A 497 -1.36 30.30 -6.24
N ASP A 498 -1.81 30.17 -7.50
CA ASP A 498 -1.50 31.10 -8.60
C ASP A 498 -2.39 32.36 -8.62
#